data_AF-A0A949Q9X2-F1
#
_entry.id   AF-A0A949Q9X2-F1
#
_cell.length_a   1.000
_cell.length_b   1.000
_cell.length_c   1.000
_cell.angle_alpha   90.00
_cell.angle_beta   90.00
_cell.angle_gamma   90.00
#
_symmetry.space_group_name_H-M   'P 1'
#
loop_
_entity.id
_entity.type
_entity.pdbx_description
1 polymer ?
#
loop_
_entity_poly.entity_id
_entity_poly.type
_entity_poly.pdbx_seq_one_letter_code
_entity_poly.pdbx_strand_id
1 'polypeptide(L)'
;MPDRSSGVVALSTCPSGELPRILSGRRALLKFVGASLLLQVTPVARSASNKMPSILAVRVWPAADYTRVAIEHDTPLKYSHFAVSNPERLVVDLEGVELNSVL
;
A
#
# COMPACT_ATOMS: atom_id res chain seq x y z
N MET A 1 -38.36 -21.67 -73.81
CA MET A 1 -37.73 -20.60 -73.00
C MET A 1 -38.86 -19.83 -72.35
N PRO A 2 -39.12 -20.06 -71.05
CA PRO A 2 -38.29 -19.55 -69.97
C PRO A 2 -37.77 -20.61 -68.97
N ASP A 3 -36.87 -20.12 -68.13
CA ASP A 3 -36.07 -20.70 -67.05
C ASP A 3 -36.88 -21.10 -65.80
N ARG A 4 -36.48 -22.20 -65.14
CA ARG A 4 -36.64 -22.36 -63.68
C ARG A 4 -35.75 -23.47 -63.12
N SER A 5 -34.47 -23.18 -62.96
CA SER A 5 -33.68 -23.80 -61.90
C SER A 5 -34.15 -23.24 -60.54
N SER A 6 -34.43 -24.08 -59.54
CA SER A 6 -34.32 -23.79 -58.09
C SER A 6 -35.05 -24.80 -57.21
N GLY A 7 -34.39 -25.26 -56.16
CA GLY A 7 -34.90 -26.15 -55.11
C GLY A 7 -34.23 -27.51 -55.23
N VAL A 8 -33.24 -27.87 -54.42
CA VAL A 8 -33.26 -27.87 -52.96
C VAL A 8 -31.83 -27.67 -52.48
N VAL A 9 -31.54 -26.54 -51.83
CA VAL A 9 -30.31 -26.37 -51.06
C VAL A 9 -30.65 -26.76 -49.62
N ALA A 10 -30.05 -27.86 -49.17
CA ALA A 10 -30.12 -28.32 -47.80
C ALA A 10 -29.63 -27.22 -46.85
N LEU A 11 -30.52 -26.74 -45.98
CA LEU A 11 -30.17 -25.93 -44.81
C LEU A 11 -29.49 -26.86 -43.79
N SER A 12 -28.22 -27.15 -44.04
CA SER A 12 -27.34 -27.88 -43.13
C SER A 12 -26.74 -26.90 -42.12
N THR A 13 -27.16 -27.08 -40.87
CA THR A 13 -26.41 -26.83 -39.63
C THR A 13 -26.01 -25.39 -39.30
N CYS A 14 -26.75 -24.83 -38.34
CA CYS A 14 -26.39 -23.70 -37.49
C CYS A 14 -24.96 -23.84 -36.92
N PRO A 15 -24.12 -22.79 -36.90
CA PRO A 15 -22.89 -22.81 -36.14
C PRO A 15 -23.24 -22.69 -34.65
N SER A 16 -23.02 -23.78 -33.94
CA SER A 16 -23.17 -23.89 -32.49
C SER A 16 -22.33 -22.81 -31.81
N GLY A 17 -22.98 -21.93 -31.03
CA GLY A 17 -22.31 -20.89 -30.26
C GLY A 17 -21.27 -21.49 -29.29
N GLU A 18 -20.03 -21.03 -29.40
CA GLU A 18 -19.02 -21.22 -28.37
C GLU A 18 -19.42 -20.42 -27.13
N LEU A 19 -20.02 -21.10 -26.16
CA LEU A 19 -20.18 -20.55 -24.82
C LEU A 19 -18.80 -20.49 -24.14
N PRO A 20 -18.43 -19.36 -23.50
CA PRO A 20 -17.19 -19.25 -22.76
C PRO A 20 -17.20 -20.32 -21.67
N ARG A 21 -16.25 -21.25 -21.71
CA ARG A 21 -16.07 -22.23 -20.64
C ARG A 21 -15.72 -21.48 -19.37
N ILE A 22 -16.71 -21.30 -18.50
CA ILE A 22 -16.51 -20.88 -17.10
C ILE A 22 -15.68 -21.97 -16.43
N LEU A 23 -14.36 -21.86 -16.59
CA LEU A 23 -13.37 -22.80 -16.08
C LEU A 23 -13.32 -22.68 -14.55
N SER A 24 -13.95 -23.64 -13.86
CA SER A 24 -13.59 -24.07 -12.50
C SER A 24 -13.35 -22.95 -11.47
N GLY A 25 -14.41 -22.25 -11.08
CA GLY A 25 -14.36 -21.18 -10.06
C GLY A 25 -13.78 -21.61 -8.70
N ARG A 26 -13.90 -22.88 -8.32
CA ARG A 26 -13.35 -23.40 -7.05
C ARG A 26 -11.83 -23.45 -7.02
N ARG A 27 -11.18 -24.00 -8.05
CA ARG A 27 -9.70 -24.09 -8.09
C ARG A 27 -9.07 -22.71 -8.25
N ALA A 28 -9.72 -21.81 -8.98
CA ALA A 28 -9.32 -20.42 -9.05
C ALA A 28 -9.43 -19.76 -7.66
N LEU A 29 -10.56 -19.93 -6.96
CA LEU A 29 -10.76 -19.42 -5.60
C LEU A 29 -9.72 -19.94 -4.61
N LEU A 30 -9.45 -21.26 -4.57
CA LEU A 30 -8.43 -21.81 -3.68
C LEU A 30 -7.04 -21.23 -3.98
N LYS A 31 -6.71 -21.02 -5.26
CA LYS A 31 -5.43 -20.40 -5.65
C LYS A 31 -5.36 -18.93 -5.22
N PHE A 32 -6.45 -18.18 -5.37
CA PHE A 32 -6.51 -16.78 -4.94
C PHE A 32 -6.43 -16.63 -3.41
N VAL A 33 -7.18 -17.44 -2.66
CA VAL A 33 -7.14 -17.46 -1.19
C VAL A 33 -5.75 -17.86 -0.70
N GLY A 34 -5.17 -18.92 -1.29
CA GLY A 34 -3.80 -19.34 -0.97
C GLY A 34 -2.76 -18.27 -1.28
N ALA A 35 -2.82 -17.62 -2.44
CA ALA A 35 -1.92 -16.54 -2.81
C ALA A 35 -2.06 -15.31 -1.90
N SER A 36 -3.30 -14.93 -1.53
CA SER A 36 -3.56 -13.84 -0.61
C SER A 36 -3.06 -14.14 0.81
N LEU A 37 -3.24 -15.36 1.29
CA LEU A 37 -2.72 -15.80 2.58
C LEU A 37 -1.18 -15.82 2.59
N LEU A 38 -0.56 -16.33 1.52
CA LEU A 38 0.89 -16.32 1.38
C LEU A 38 1.45 -14.88 1.42
N LEU A 39 0.77 -13.92 0.77
CA LEU A 39 1.17 -12.52 0.82
C LEU A 39 1.26 -12.01 2.27
N GLN A 40 0.30 -12.33 3.14
CA GLN A 40 0.29 -11.92 4.55
C GLN A 40 1.49 -12.44 5.38
N VAL A 41 2.06 -13.59 5.01
CA VAL A 41 3.18 -14.19 5.75
C VAL A 41 4.54 -13.77 5.19
N THR A 42 4.59 -13.25 3.96
CA THR A 42 5.86 -12.82 3.36
C THR A 42 6.45 -11.58 4.04
N PRO A 43 7.79 -11.50 4.17
CA PRO A 43 8.46 -10.33 4.74
C PRO A 43 8.20 -9.04 3.94
N VAL A 44 7.95 -9.16 2.62
CA VAL A 44 7.59 -8.02 1.77
C VAL A 44 6.29 -7.35 2.22
N ALA A 45 5.28 -8.13 2.61
CA ALA A 45 4.04 -7.56 3.16
C ALA A 45 4.22 -6.96 4.56
N ARG A 46 5.15 -7.49 5.37
CA ARG A 46 5.48 -6.93 6.68
C ARG A 46 6.22 -5.59 6.58
N SER A 47 7.12 -5.44 5.60
CA SER A 47 7.86 -4.19 5.39
C SER A 47 6.98 -3.02 4.97
N ALA A 48 5.83 -3.27 4.32
CA ALA A 48 4.85 -2.23 4.02
C ALA A 48 4.19 -1.64 5.29
N SER A 49 4.31 -2.33 6.44
CA SER A 49 3.81 -1.86 7.73
C SER A 49 4.85 -1.05 8.54
N ASN A 50 6.09 -0.92 8.05
CA ASN A 50 7.09 -0.07 8.70
C ASN A 50 6.76 1.41 8.41
N LYS A 51 5.77 1.92 9.14
CA LYS A 51 5.46 3.34 9.17
C LYS A 51 6.66 4.07 9.76
N MET A 52 7.19 5.07 9.06
CA MET A 52 8.20 5.97 9.60
C MET A 52 7.59 6.77 10.76
N PRO A 53 8.33 6.98 11.86
CA PRO A 53 7.88 7.84 12.94
C PRO A 53 7.49 9.22 12.42
N SER A 54 6.30 9.67 12.81
CA SER A 54 5.80 11.00 12.45
C SER A 54 5.69 11.86 13.71
N ILE A 55 6.10 13.12 13.59
CA ILE A 55 5.97 14.12 14.67
C ILE A 55 4.54 14.64 14.66
N LEU A 56 3.84 14.46 15.77
CA LEU A 56 2.45 14.90 15.94
C LEU A 56 2.37 16.35 16.39
N ALA A 57 3.20 16.71 17.38
CA ALA A 57 3.20 18.04 17.96
C ALA A 57 4.54 18.35 18.65
N VAL A 58 4.87 19.65 18.70
CA VAL A 58 5.97 20.18 19.51
C VAL A 58 5.40 21.23 20.46
N ARG A 59 5.65 21.06 21.76
CA ARG A 59 5.21 22.00 22.81
C ARG A 59 6.41 22.56 23.54
N VAL A 60 6.36 23.84 23.86
CA VAL A 60 7.40 24.53 24.62
C VAL A 60 6.78 25.10 25.89
N TRP A 61 7.41 24.79 27.02
CA TRP A 61 7.01 25.26 28.34
C TRP A 61 8.18 26.00 28.97
N PRO A 62 8.24 27.33 28.83
CA PRO A 62 9.28 28.12 29.49
C PRO A 62 8.98 28.24 30.98
N ALA A 63 9.98 27.99 31.81
CA ALA A 63 9.99 28.30 33.23
C ALA A 63 11.32 29.00 33.57
N ALA A 64 11.41 29.60 34.76
CA ALA A 64 12.61 30.32 35.19
C ALA A 64 13.86 29.42 35.26
N ASP A 65 13.69 28.18 35.69
CA ASP A 65 14.81 27.28 35.99
C ASP A 65 15.08 26.26 34.86
N TYR A 66 14.12 26.09 33.95
CA TYR A 66 14.26 25.20 32.80
C TYR A 66 13.23 25.53 31.71
N THR A 67 13.57 25.18 30.48
CA THR A 67 12.61 25.13 29.38
C THR A 67 12.36 23.69 29.02
N ARG A 68 11.10 23.24 29.08
CA ARG A 68 10.73 21.89 28.65
C ARG A 68 10.21 21.94 27.22
N VAL A 69 10.81 21.12 26.36
CA VAL A 69 10.31 20.88 25.00
C VAL A 69 9.77 19.45 24.95
N ALA A 70 8.48 19.29 24.64
CA ALA A 70 7.84 17.99 24.49
C ALA A 70 7.56 17.71 23.01
N ILE A 71 8.12 16.62 22.49
CA ILE A 71 7.95 16.15 21.12
C ILE A 71 7.07 14.90 21.15
N GLU A 72 5.85 15.03 20.66
CA GLU A 72 4.87 13.94 20.60
C GLU A 72 5.04 13.16 19.29
N HIS A 73 5.08 11.82 19.37
CA HIS A 73 5.31 10.92 18.25
C HIS A 73 4.35 9.72 18.29
N ASP A 74 4.10 9.10 17.13
CA ASP A 74 3.11 8.02 16.99
C ASP A 74 3.69 6.59 17.10
N THR A 75 5.01 6.45 16.94
CA THR A 75 5.73 5.17 17.01
C THR A 75 7.08 5.37 17.72
N PRO A 76 7.64 4.32 18.35
CA PRO A 76 8.89 4.45 19.12
C PRO A 76 10.02 5.13 18.32
N LEU A 77 10.52 6.24 18.85
CA LEU A 77 11.49 7.10 18.17
C LEU A 77 12.89 6.93 18.75
N LYS A 78 13.88 6.71 17.88
CA LYS A 78 15.30 6.79 18.24
C LYS A 78 15.78 8.23 18.08
N TYR A 79 16.51 8.72 19.06
CA TYR A 79 17.04 10.07 19.06
C TYR A 79 18.41 10.13 19.72
N SER A 80 19.21 11.11 19.31
CA SER A 80 20.44 11.49 19.98
C SER A 80 20.43 12.99 20.24
N HIS A 81 21.27 13.48 21.16
CA HIS A 81 21.39 14.91 21.42
C HIS A 81 22.83 15.29 21.69
N PHE A 82 23.19 16.50 21.30
CA PHE A 82 24.52 17.06 21.54
C PHE A 82 24.47 18.59 21.57
N ALA A 83 25.41 19.19 22.30
CA ALA A 83 25.58 20.63 22.33
C ALA A 83 26.60 21.07 21.26
N VAL A 84 26.30 22.16 20.57
CA VAL A 84 27.18 22.82 19.60
C VAL A 84 27.50 24.20 20.12
N SER A 85 28.78 24.55 20.14
CA SER A 85 29.25 25.88 20.53
C SER A 85 29.30 26.82 19.33
N ASN A 86 29.30 28.12 19.62
CA ASN A 86 29.45 29.23 18.66
C ASN A 86 28.37 29.30 17.54
N PRO A 87 27.13 29.74 17.84
CA PRO A 87 26.54 30.01 19.16
C PRO A 87 26.10 28.72 19.87
N GLU A 88 25.93 28.80 21.20
CA GLU A 88 25.43 27.68 22.02
C GLU A 88 24.05 27.21 21.54
N ARG A 89 23.98 25.96 21.09
CA ARG A 89 22.74 25.31 20.63
C ARG A 89 22.71 23.86 21.10
N LEU A 90 21.55 23.41 21.57
CA LEU A 90 21.26 22.00 21.76
C LEU A 90 20.64 21.47 20.47
N VAL A 91 21.28 20.47 19.87
CA VAL A 91 20.76 19.76 18.69
C VAL A 91 20.20 18.43 19.15
N VAL A 92 18.99 18.11 18.68
CA VAL A 92 18.35 16.82 18.88
C VAL A 92 18.18 16.19 17.51
N ASP A 93 18.89 15.10 17.28
CA ASP A 93 18.82 14.34 16.02
C ASP A 93 17.77 13.23 16.15
N LEU A 94 16.91 13.12 15.14
CA LEU A 94 15.77 12.20 15.13
C LEU A 94 15.93 11.23 13.95
N GLU A 95 16.11 9.96 14.24
CA GLU A 95 16.38 8.96 13.21
C GLU A 95 15.09 8.48 12.55
N GLY A 96 15.08 8.45 11.21
CA GLY A 96 14.01 7.83 10.42
C GLY A 96 12.67 8.57 10.46
N VAL A 97 12.65 9.83 10.89
CA VAL A 97 11.42 10.63 10.94
C VAL A 97 11.08 11.18 9.57
N GLU A 98 9.81 11.07 9.19
CA GLU A 98 9.24 11.81 8.06
C GLU A 98 8.77 13.18 8.56
N LEU A 99 9.45 14.27 8.15
CA LEU A 99 8.99 15.61 8.48
C LEU A 99 7.85 16.00 7.54
N ASN A 100 6.67 16.24 8.10
CA ASN A 100 5.56 16.81 7.32
C ASN A 100 6.00 18.19 6.80
N SER A 101 5.96 18.38 5.47
CA SER A 101 6.40 19.58 4.74
C SER A 101 5.58 20.87 5.05
N VAL A 102 4.82 20.91 6.14
CA VAL A 102 3.92 22.02 6.50
C VAL A 102 4.38 22.72 7.79
N LEU A 103 5.68 22.67 8.09
CA LEU A 103 6.30 23.55 9.08
C LEU A 103 6.80 24.83 8.40
#